data_AF-A0A847NST1-F1
#
_entry.id   AF-A0A847NST1-F1
#
_cell.length_a   1.000
_cell.length_b   1.000
_cell.length_c   1.000
_cell.angle_alpha   90.00
_cell.angle_beta   90.00
_cell.angle_gamma   90.00
#
_symmetry.space_group_name_H-M   'P 1'
#
loop_
_entity.id
_entity.type
_entity.pdbx_description
1 polymer ?
#
loop_
_entity_poly.entity_id
_entity_poly.type
_entity_poly.pdbx_seq_one_letter_code
_entity_poly.pdbx_strand_id
1 'polypeptide(L)'
;MKNLGIKLKKTNKNFRFFFFAVFFLYLVSLILLARGLLLLSGIETLLRFFLLFVFFTLFLIYTVSNFVFLILKKHGMIITINIIAIILGVFNFGVHYYINKTYGYIDAISKDETIYTTNLISLTSTSQINTVGMISEESDIEGHILPKEYLNKNKNNYQITYYDDYNALLNDLYDQKIDGIFITANYVLIYNNIEKFTNIKDDTEIYASYSKKMKKQEYGETSNKPITEPFTILLMGVDSERDGLAQNAAFNGDTLMLISFNPKTLSATTFSIPRDMYVPIVCNNNRRYKINSAAGYGTKCMIDTIEKWTTLDIDYYMKINFKGVVDLVDALGGIYVDVPKPTNKEKYCADDSNRTGEICLTPGYQHLNGEQALALARIRKAFAKGDYSRVQNQQLVLEGMIQKAKGIRNINSFYNLLNAISRNIETNMSAKEMLNFYNVGKNILTKINLGEKDFINIQKTFLNGYNIDVYGTSAEMYYEDSLNAIIKAMKVTLRLEKPEIIKTFDFSVNELYEIEIIGKNKYGQREDVLPNFIDKNLDELYNWNSTRNITININYKESNICINNTILEQRERKGSLVSEISSLTVTVCKNINEPINKNEENIENNIDNPIEEMVE
;
A
#
# COMPACT_ATOMS: atom_id res chain seq x y z
N MET A 1 -35.44 37.51 -43.31
CA MET A 1 -35.70 37.70 -41.86
C MET A 1 -36.84 38.67 -41.53
N LYS A 2 -36.99 39.86 -42.17
CA LYS A 2 -38.08 40.83 -41.87
C LYS A 2 -39.52 40.27 -41.87
N ASN A 3 -39.84 39.31 -42.75
CA ASN A 3 -41.18 38.70 -42.85
C ASN A 3 -41.50 37.67 -41.74
N LEU A 4 -40.47 37.06 -41.12
CA LEU A 4 -40.65 36.00 -40.13
C LEU A 4 -41.07 36.58 -38.76
N GLY A 5 -40.45 37.70 -38.36
CA GLY A 5 -40.79 38.41 -37.13
C GLY A 5 -42.20 39.00 -37.13
N ILE A 6 -42.71 39.43 -38.29
CA ILE A 6 -44.09 39.90 -38.44
C ILE A 6 -45.08 38.73 -38.30
N LYS A 7 -44.78 37.56 -38.87
CA LYS A 7 -45.61 36.35 -38.73
C LYS A 7 -45.66 35.87 -37.27
N LEU A 8 -44.54 35.94 -36.53
CA LEU A 8 -44.51 35.59 -35.10
C LEU A 8 -45.23 36.59 -34.18
N LYS A 9 -45.30 37.87 -34.53
CA LYS A 9 -46.10 38.84 -33.76
C LYS A 9 -47.60 38.58 -33.88
N LYS A 10 -48.04 37.88 -34.94
CA LYS A 10 -49.44 37.51 -35.19
C LYS A 10 -49.87 36.17 -34.58
N THR A 11 -48.97 35.43 -33.94
CA THR A 11 -49.31 34.16 -33.26
C THR A 11 -49.89 34.40 -31.87
N ASN A 12 -50.71 33.46 -31.37
CA ASN A 12 -51.30 33.55 -30.05
C ASN A 12 -50.23 33.66 -28.95
N LYS A 13 -50.35 34.68 -28.08
CA LYS A 13 -49.38 34.97 -27.01
C LYS A 13 -49.20 33.82 -26.03
N ASN A 14 -50.26 33.08 -25.70
CA ASN A 14 -50.23 32.01 -24.70
C ASN A 14 -49.39 30.82 -25.20
N PHE A 15 -49.63 30.38 -26.44
CA PHE A 15 -48.85 29.29 -27.05
C PHE A 15 -47.38 29.67 -27.26
N ARG A 16 -47.12 30.94 -27.57
CA ARG A 16 -45.75 31.45 -27.69
C ARG A 16 -45.03 31.44 -26.33
N PHE A 17 -45.70 31.90 -25.27
CA PHE A 17 -45.15 31.85 -23.91
C PHE A 17 -44.89 30.41 -23.46
N PHE A 18 -45.85 29.51 -23.65
CA PHE A 18 -45.70 28.09 -23.31
C PHE A 18 -44.50 27.44 -24.01
N PHE A 19 -44.35 27.67 -25.32
CA PHE A 19 -43.19 27.19 -26.07
C PHE A 19 -41.86 27.71 -25.49
N PHE A 20 -41.75 29.02 -25.23
CA PHE A 20 -40.49 29.58 -24.69
C PHE A 20 -40.17 29.06 -23.28
N ALA A 21 -41.18 28.87 -22.43
CA ALA A 21 -41.00 28.30 -21.11
C ALA A 21 -40.46 26.86 -21.19
N VAL A 22 -41.11 26.00 -21.98
CA VAL A 22 -40.68 24.60 -22.16
C VAL A 22 -39.34 24.52 -22.89
N PHE A 23 -39.09 25.39 -23.88
CA PHE A 23 -37.80 25.50 -24.56
C PHE A 23 -36.66 25.74 -23.56
N PHE A 24 -36.81 26.70 -22.64
CA PHE A 24 -35.76 27.04 -21.69
C PHE A 24 -35.54 25.89 -20.70
N LEU A 25 -36.60 25.29 -20.18
CA LEU A 25 -36.51 24.12 -19.31
C LEU A 25 -35.82 22.93 -20.01
N TYR A 26 -36.18 22.65 -21.26
CA TYR A 26 -35.58 21.56 -22.02
C TYR A 26 -34.11 21.84 -22.34
N LEU A 27 -33.77 23.09 -22.71
CA LEU A 27 -32.38 23.51 -22.91
C LEU A 27 -31.54 23.36 -21.64
N VAL A 28 -32.04 23.79 -20.49
CA VAL A 28 -31.37 23.60 -19.19
C VAL A 28 -31.17 22.12 -18.90
N SER A 29 -32.20 21.28 -19.11
CA SER A 29 -32.09 19.84 -18.90
C SER A 29 -31.01 19.19 -19.80
N LEU A 30 -30.85 19.68 -21.03
CA LEU A 30 -29.82 19.21 -21.96
C LEU A 30 -28.42 19.65 -21.55
N ILE A 31 -28.26 20.88 -21.05
CA ILE A 31 -26.99 21.36 -20.51
C ILE A 31 -26.59 20.53 -19.28
N LEU A 32 -27.54 20.23 -18.38
CA LEU A 32 -27.30 19.37 -17.22
C LEU A 32 -26.93 17.94 -17.64
N LEU A 33 -27.68 17.34 -18.58
CA LEU A 33 -27.35 16.03 -19.13
C LEU A 33 -25.95 16.03 -19.74
N ALA A 34 -25.62 17.06 -20.52
CA ALA A 34 -24.30 17.19 -21.16
C ALA A 34 -23.18 17.27 -20.13
N ARG A 35 -23.34 18.12 -19.10
CA ARG A 35 -22.41 18.19 -17.98
C ARG A 35 -22.27 16.83 -17.28
N GLY A 36 -23.39 16.16 -16.99
CA GLY A 36 -23.39 14.85 -16.35
C GLY A 36 -22.62 13.81 -17.16
N LEU A 37 -22.91 13.71 -18.46
CA LEU A 37 -22.20 12.82 -19.36
C LEU A 37 -20.70 13.12 -19.40
N LEU A 38 -20.29 14.40 -19.45
CA LEU A 38 -18.89 14.80 -19.44
C LEU A 38 -18.13 14.39 -18.17
N LEU A 39 -18.80 14.26 -17.02
CA LEU A 39 -18.20 13.73 -15.79
C LEU A 39 -17.78 12.26 -15.94
N LEU A 40 -18.46 11.48 -16.79
CA LEU A 40 -18.15 10.08 -17.06
C LEU A 40 -16.97 9.90 -18.04
N SER A 41 -16.02 10.84 -18.03
CA SER A 41 -14.81 10.76 -18.85
C SER A 41 -14.09 9.44 -18.59
N GLY A 42 -13.66 8.75 -19.65
CA GLY A 42 -13.07 7.41 -19.56
C GLY A 42 -14.02 6.24 -19.85
N ILE A 43 -15.34 6.46 -19.69
CA ILE A 43 -16.38 5.48 -20.02
C ILE A 43 -16.89 5.74 -21.43
N GLU A 44 -16.76 4.75 -22.33
CA GLU A 44 -17.42 4.69 -23.65
C GLU A 44 -17.48 6.03 -24.39
N THR A 45 -16.30 6.64 -24.60
CA THR A 45 -16.18 8.03 -25.10
C THR A 45 -16.96 8.26 -26.40
N LEU A 46 -16.93 7.31 -27.34
CA LEU A 46 -17.67 7.41 -28.61
C LEU A 46 -19.19 7.40 -28.38
N LEU A 47 -19.69 6.49 -27.54
CA LEU A 47 -21.11 6.40 -27.22
C LEU A 47 -21.60 7.68 -26.56
N ARG A 48 -20.80 8.27 -25.66
CA ARG A 48 -21.13 9.53 -25.01
C ARG A 48 -21.32 10.67 -26.01
N PHE A 49 -20.37 10.87 -26.91
CA PHE A 49 -20.47 11.91 -27.93
C PHE A 49 -21.63 11.66 -28.91
N PHE A 50 -21.87 10.39 -29.25
CA PHE A 50 -23.03 10.01 -30.04
C PHE A 50 -24.36 10.36 -29.34
N LEU A 51 -24.51 10.03 -28.05
CA LEU A 51 -25.69 10.38 -27.27
C LEU A 51 -25.89 11.90 -27.19
N LEU A 52 -24.82 12.67 -26.94
CA LEU A 52 -24.88 14.14 -26.95
C LEU A 52 -25.36 14.68 -28.30
N PHE A 53 -24.83 14.14 -29.40
CA PHE A 53 -25.26 14.51 -30.75
C PHE A 53 -26.74 14.17 -30.99
N VAL A 54 -27.21 12.99 -30.58
CA VAL A 54 -28.61 12.57 -30.72
C VAL A 54 -29.54 13.50 -29.93
N PHE A 55 -29.26 13.77 -28.66
CA PHE A 55 -30.08 14.64 -27.83
C PHE A 55 -30.08 16.10 -28.33
N PHE A 56 -28.94 16.59 -28.80
CA PHE A 56 -28.86 17.90 -29.44
C PHE A 56 -29.66 17.97 -30.75
N THR A 57 -29.62 16.92 -31.57
CA THR A 57 -30.41 16.82 -32.80
C THR A 57 -31.91 16.78 -32.49
N LEU A 58 -32.34 16.02 -31.48
CA LEU A 58 -33.73 15.99 -31.02
C LEU A 58 -34.20 17.36 -30.53
N PHE A 59 -33.33 18.10 -29.82
CA PHE A 59 -33.60 19.48 -29.45
C PHE A 59 -33.79 20.36 -30.67
N LEU A 60 -32.89 20.31 -31.66
CA LEU A 60 -33.02 21.09 -32.88
C LEU A 60 -34.35 20.80 -33.60
N ILE A 61 -34.70 19.51 -33.75
CA ILE A 61 -35.98 19.09 -34.34
C ILE A 61 -37.17 19.65 -33.55
N TYR A 62 -37.15 19.58 -32.22
CA TYR A 62 -38.17 20.17 -31.34
C TYR A 62 -38.33 21.68 -31.59
N THR A 63 -37.22 22.41 -31.67
CA THR A 63 -37.22 23.88 -31.84
C THR A 63 -37.78 24.30 -33.19
N VAL A 64 -37.31 23.68 -34.28
CA VAL A 64 -37.76 23.96 -35.65
C VAL A 64 -39.22 23.58 -35.81
N SER A 65 -39.62 22.39 -35.35
CA SER A 65 -41.01 21.91 -35.46
C SER A 65 -41.99 22.81 -34.72
N ASN A 66 -41.67 23.22 -33.48
CA ASN A 66 -42.51 24.16 -32.74
C ASN A 66 -42.64 25.51 -33.45
N PHE A 67 -41.55 26.04 -33.99
CA PHE A 67 -41.55 27.31 -34.69
C PHE A 67 -42.42 27.26 -35.96
N VAL A 68 -42.33 26.16 -36.72
CA VAL A 68 -43.18 25.89 -37.88
C VAL A 68 -44.65 25.79 -37.46
N PHE A 69 -44.98 25.01 -36.43
CA PHE A 69 -46.37 24.85 -35.98
C PHE A 69 -46.97 26.12 -35.36
N LEU A 70 -46.16 26.96 -34.72
CA LEU A 70 -46.57 28.30 -34.28
C LEU A 70 -46.99 29.18 -35.46
N ILE A 71 -46.21 29.19 -36.55
CA ILE A 71 -46.53 29.95 -37.76
C ILE A 71 -47.77 29.37 -38.47
N LEU A 72 -47.88 28.04 -38.55
CA LEU A 72 -49.02 27.34 -39.15
C LEU A 72 -50.27 27.32 -38.25
N LYS A 73 -50.20 27.85 -37.03
CA LYS A 73 -51.29 27.88 -36.03
C LYS A 73 -51.89 26.50 -35.70
N LYS A 74 -51.08 25.43 -35.77
CA LYS A 74 -51.49 24.06 -35.42
C LYS A 74 -51.38 23.81 -33.91
N HIS A 75 -52.32 24.37 -33.16
CA HIS A 75 -52.29 24.38 -31.68
C HIS A 75 -52.18 23.00 -31.02
N GLY A 76 -52.90 21.98 -31.51
CA GLY A 76 -52.81 20.61 -30.96
C GLY A 76 -51.42 19.97 -31.09
N MET A 77 -50.72 20.23 -32.21
CA MET A 77 -49.35 19.73 -32.42
C MET A 77 -48.35 20.42 -31.49
N ILE A 78 -48.52 21.73 -31.24
CA ILE A 78 -47.69 22.48 -30.28
C ILE A 78 -47.82 21.85 -28.89
N ILE A 79 -49.05 21.61 -28.42
CA ILE A 79 -49.29 21.00 -27.11
C ILE A 79 -48.59 19.64 -27.01
N THR A 80 -48.80 18.77 -28.01
CA THR A 80 -48.24 17.42 -28.05
C THR A 80 -46.71 17.41 -27.98
N ILE A 81 -46.04 18.24 -28.80
CA ILE A 81 -44.58 18.29 -28.85
C ILE A 81 -43.99 18.88 -27.55
N ASN A 82 -44.65 19.85 -26.93
CA ASN A 82 -44.20 20.40 -25.65
C ASN A 82 -44.36 19.37 -24.52
N ILE A 83 -45.42 18.55 -24.52
CA ILE A 83 -45.56 17.44 -23.56
C ILE A 83 -44.40 16.44 -23.73
N ILE A 84 -44.08 16.06 -24.97
CA ILE A 84 -42.93 15.18 -25.26
C ILE A 84 -41.62 15.81 -24.76
N ALA A 85 -41.40 17.10 -24.98
CA ALA A 85 -40.21 17.80 -24.51
C ALA A 85 -40.13 17.87 -22.98
N ILE A 86 -41.27 18.01 -22.28
CA ILE A 86 -41.32 17.93 -20.81
C ILE A 86 -40.92 16.53 -20.35
N ILE A 87 -41.46 15.46 -20.95
CA ILE A 87 -41.11 14.08 -20.61
C ILE A 87 -39.61 13.82 -20.83
N LEU A 88 -39.07 14.24 -21.98
CA LEU A 88 -37.64 14.14 -22.27
C LEU A 88 -36.79 14.99 -21.32
N GLY A 89 -37.25 16.17 -20.94
CA GLY A 89 -36.58 17.03 -19.97
C GLY A 89 -36.51 16.40 -18.58
N VAL A 90 -37.60 15.78 -18.11
CA VAL A 90 -37.64 15.02 -16.85
C VAL A 90 -36.71 13.81 -16.92
N PHE A 91 -36.71 13.09 -18.05
CA PHE A 91 -35.78 11.98 -18.26
C PHE A 91 -34.32 12.44 -18.20
N ASN A 92 -33.96 13.52 -18.91
CA ASN A 92 -32.61 14.10 -18.89
C ASN A 92 -32.17 14.48 -17.47
N PHE A 93 -33.08 15.10 -16.71
CA PHE A 93 -32.81 15.46 -15.32
C PHE A 93 -32.60 14.22 -14.43
N GLY A 94 -33.43 13.18 -14.61
CA GLY A 94 -33.27 11.91 -13.90
C GLY A 94 -31.93 11.24 -14.19
N VAL A 95 -31.54 11.16 -15.45
CA VAL A 95 -30.23 10.62 -15.86
C VAL A 95 -29.09 11.45 -15.25
N HIS A 96 -29.16 12.78 -15.35
CA HIS A 96 -28.18 13.67 -14.73
C HIS A 96 -28.06 13.44 -13.22
N TYR A 97 -29.19 13.32 -12.51
CA TYR A 97 -29.21 13.07 -11.07
C TYR A 97 -28.49 11.78 -10.70
N TYR A 98 -28.77 10.66 -11.38
CA TYR A 98 -28.12 9.37 -11.10
C TYR A 98 -26.63 9.39 -11.46
N ILE A 99 -26.25 10.05 -12.56
CA ILE A 99 -24.83 10.21 -12.91
C ILE A 99 -24.11 11.01 -11.82
N ASN A 100 -24.65 12.17 -11.42
CA ASN A 100 -24.01 13.03 -10.43
C ASN A 100 -23.94 12.37 -9.05
N LYS A 101 -24.97 11.61 -8.65
CA LYS A 101 -24.96 10.81 -7.42
C LYS A 101 -23.87 9.73 -7.46
N THR A 102 -23.76 9.00 -8.58
CA THR A 102 -22.74 7.96 -8.74
C THR A 102 -21.33 8.55 -8.76
N TYR A 103 -21.13 9.63 -9.52
CA TYR A 103 -19.86 10.35 -9.57
C TYR A 103 -19.48 10.87 -8.18
N GLY A 104 -20.41 11.43 -7.42
CA GLY A 104 -20.15 11.91 -6.06
C GLY A 104 -19.61 10.85 -5.11
N TYR A 105 -20.08 9.59 -5.22
CA TYR A 105 -19.49 8.49 -4.43
C TYR A 105 -18.07 8.15 -4.88
N ILE A 106 -17.81 8.16 -6.20
CA ILE A 106 -16.48 7.85 -6.77
C ILE A 106 -15.48 8.96 -6.43
N ASP A 107 -15.90 10.21 -6.57
CA ASP A 107 -15.13 11.40 -6.22
C ASP A 107 -14.79 11.42 -4.72
N ALA A 108 -15.72 11.00 -3.86
CA ALA A 108 -15.48 10.88 -2.43
C ALA A 108 -14.47 9.77 -2.04
N ILE A 109 -14.22 8.78 -2.92
CA ILE A 109 -13.14 7.80 -2.75
C ILE A 109 -11.78 8.45 -3.08
N SER A 110 -11.76 9.31 -4.11
CA SER A 110 -10.59 10.10 -4.54
C SER A 110 -10.37 11.28 -3.60
N LYS A 111 -9.91 10.99 -2.37
CA LYS A 111 -9.50 12.06 -1.45
C LYS A 111 -8.19 12.66 -1.96
N ASP A 112 -8.30 13.80 -2.62
CA ASP A 112 -7.15 14.57 -3.12
C ASP A 112 -6.33 15.21 -1.98
N GLU A 113 -6.84 15.20 -0.75
CA GLU A 113 -6.21 15.77 0.43
C GLU A 113 -5.92 14.72 1.50
N THR A 114 -4.77 14.85 2.15
CA THR A 114 -4.36 14.07 3.32
C THR A 114 -3.98 14.98 4.48
N ILE A 115 -4.20 14.53 5.72
CA ILE A 115 -3.81 15.25 6.92
C ILE A 115 -2.43 14.78 7.36
N TYR A 116 -1.47 15.70 7.40
CA TYR A 116 -0.16 15.52 8.01
C TYR A 116 -0.16 16.15 9.41
N THR A 117 0.59 15.56 10.35
CA THR A 117 0.65 16.02 11.74
C THR A 117 2.06 15.95 12.29
N THR A 118 2.58 17.09 12.73
CA THR A 118 3.81 17.17 13.51
C THR A 118 3.49 17.40 14.98
N ASN A 119 4.25 16.76 15.87
CA ASN A 119 4.19 16.96 17.32
C ASN A 119 5.48 17.61 17.78
N LEU A 120 5.35 18.67 18.58
CA LEU A 120 6.42 19.16 19.45
C LEU A 120 6.40 18.33 20.73
N ILE A 121 7.46 17.55 20.96
CA ILE A 121 7.61 16.72 22.14
C ILE A 121 8.83 17.14 22.96
N SER A 122 8.81 16.82 24.25
CA SER A 122 9.95 16.96 25.18
C SER A 122 10.04 15.73 26.08
N LEU A 123 11.15 15.56 26.79
CA LEU A 123 11.20 14.57 27.88
C LEU A 123 10.24 14.99 29.00
N THR A 124 9.64 14.02 29.68
CA THR A 124 8.75 14.29 30.84
C THR A 124 9.47 14.97 32.00
N SER A 125 10.80 14.85 32.06
CA SER A 125 11.65 15.56 33.03
C SER A 125 11.91 17.03 32.67
N THR A 126 11.58 17.48 31.46
CA THR A 126 11.88 18.84 31.00
C THR A 126 10.88 19.84 31.56
N SER A 127 11.36 20.84 32.30
CA SER A 127 10.49 21.87 32.90
C SER A 127 10.12 23.03 31.97
N GLN A 128 10.98 23.35 31.00
CA GLN A 128 10.78 24.44 30.05
C GLN A 128 11.51 24.14 28.74
N ILE A 129 10.85 24.47 27.61
CA ILE A 129 11.41 24.31 26.27
C ILE A 129 11.99 25.64 25.80
N ASN A 130 13.32 25.74 25.67
CA ASN A 130 14.00 26.91 25.09
C ASN A 130 14.65 26.58 23.75
N THR A 131 15.25 25.39 23.64
CA THR A 131 15.91 24.89 22.42
C THR A 131 15.10 23.79 21.78
N VAL A 132 14.80 23.92 20.48
CA VAL A 132 14.00 22.96 19.73
C VAL A 132 14.76 22.41 18.53
N GLY A 133 14.77 21.09 18.40
CA GLY A 133 15.32 20.38 17.24
C GLY A 133 14.31 20.26 16.09
N MET A 134 14.79 20.41 14.85
CA MET A 134 14.03 20.20 13.60
C MET A 134 14.88 19.52 12.53
N ILE A 135 14.24 18.91 11.54
CA ILE A 135 14.94 18.30 10.40
C ILE A 135 15.44 19.39 9.43
N SER A 136 16.65 19.21 8.87
CA SER A 136 17.29 20.16 7.95
C SER A 136 16.68 20.11 6.54
N GLU A 137 16.23 18.92 6.09
CA GLU A 137 15.62 18.68 4.78
C GLU A 137 14.35 19.51 4.56
N GLU A 138 14.38 20.45 3.61
CA GLU A 138 13.27 21.39 3.38
C GLU A 138 12.04 20.73 2.75
N SER A 139 12.21 19.57 2.14
CA SER A 139 11.11 18.77 1.57
C SER A 139 10.35 17.95 2.62
N ASP A 140 10.87 17.83 3.85
CA ASP A 140 10.21 17.05 4.91
C ASP A 140 8.98 17.78 5.46
N ILE A 141 7.80 17.20 5.23
CA ILE A 141 6.53 17.80 5.61
C ILE A 141 6.42 17.90 7.14
N GLU A 142 6.70 16.83 7.88
CA GLU A 142 6.42 16.74 9.32
C GLU A 142 7.61 17.18 10.17
N GLY A 143 8.84 17.05 9.67
CA GLY A 143 10.09 17.45 10.32
C GLY A 143 10.52 18.89 10.03
N HIS A 144 10.01 19.52 8.96
CA HIS A 144 10.46 20.83 8.53
C HIS A 144 9.34 21.81 8.15
N ILE A 145 8.48 21.47 7.17
CA ILE A 145 7.45 22.39 6.65
C ILE A 145 6.41 22.74 7.72
N LEU A 146 5.76 21.73 8.31
CA LEU A 146 4.75 21.93 9.34
C LEU A 146 5.31 22.59 10.62
N PRO A 147 6.49 22.19 11.13
CA PRO A 147 7.16 22.91 12.22
C PRO A 147 7.41 24.40 11.90
N LYS A 148 7.96 24.74 10.73
CA LYS A 148 8.17 26.14 10.33
C LYS A 148 6.85 26.92 10.33
N GLU A 149 5.77 26.34 9.79
CA GLU A 149 4.45 26.97 9.81
C GLU A 149 3.89 27.16 11.23
N TYR A 150 4.04 26.15 12.09
CA TYR A 150 3.64 26.24 13.50
C TYR A 150 4.41 27.34 14.24
N LEU A 151 5.74 27.41 14.08
CA LEU A 151 6.58 28.43 14.71
C LEU A 151 6.20 29.85 14.26
N ASN A 152 6.02 30.04 12.95
CA ASN A 152 5.60 31.32 12.38
C ASN A 152 4.23 31.77 12.90
N LYS A 153 3.29 30.84 13.03
CA LYS A 153 1.93 31.13 13.51
C LYS A 153 1.88 31.52 14.98
N ASN A 154 2.68 30.86 15.82
CA ASN A 154 2.66 31.07 17.28
C ASN A 154 3.66 32.12 17.77
N LYS A 155 4.57 32.61 16.89
CA LYS A 155 5.61 33.60 17.23
C LYS A 155 6.48 33.15 18.42
N ASN A 156 6.81 31.86 18.47
CA ASN A 156 7.64 31.30 19.54
C ASN A 156 9.12 31.68 19.33
N ASN A 157 9.80 32.09 20.39
CA ASN A 157 11.22 32.47 20.37
C ASN A 157 12.14 31.30 20.75
N TYR A 158 11.88 30.09 20.24
CA TYR A 158 12.77 28.96 20.49
C TYR A 158 14.10 29.10 19.73
N GLN A 159 15.19 28.66 20.33
CA GLN A 159 16.45 28.48 19.61
C GLN A 159 16.39 27.18 18.80
N ILE A 160 16.43 27.30 17.46
CA ILE A 160 16.27 26.15 16.57
C ILE A 160 17.63 25.52 16.25
N THR A 161 17.72 24.20 16.41
CA THR A 161 18.86 23.38 15.98
C THR A 161 18.40 22.43 14.88
N TYR A 162 19.14 22.37 13.77
CA TYR A 162 18.81 21.52 12.63
C TYR A 162 19.59 20.21 12.66
N TYR A 163 18.94 19.13 12.25
CA TYR A 163 19.48 17.78 12.22
C TYR A 163 19.22 17.13 10.87
N ASP A 164 20.15 16.31 10.41
CA ASP A 164 20.03 15.62 9.12
C ASP A 164 19.10 14.39 9.19
N ASP A 165 18.94 13.79 10.38
CA ASP A 165 18.05 12.66 10.57
C ASP A 165 17.40 12.64 11.95
N TYR A 166 16.23 11.99 12.03
CA TYR A 166 15.44 11.89 13.25
C TYR A 166 16.13 11.12 14.39
N ASN A 167 17.06 10.20 14.10
CA ASN A 167 17.76 9.48 15.16
C ASN A 167 18.79 10.38 15.85
N ALA A 168 19.53 11.20 15.09
CA ALA A 168 20.42 12.21 15.66
C ALA A 168 19.65 13.19 16.55
N LEU A 169 18.51 13.67 16.04
CA LEU A 169 17.58 14.55 16.73
C LEU A 169 17.01 13.93 18.03
N LEU A 170 16.59 12.65 18.00
CA LEU A 170 16.14 11.92 19.20
C LEU A 170 17.28 11.63 20.18
N ASN A 171 18.47 11.32 19.70
CA ASN A 171 19.63 11.10 20.56
C ASN A 171 19.95 12.34 21.39
N ASP A 172 19.98 13.51 20.76
CA ASP A 172 20.27 14.77 21.45
C ASP A 172 19.15 15.22 22.37
N LEU A 173 17.89 14.84 22.12
CA LEU A 173 16.80 14.99 23.09
C LEU A 173 17.06 14.13 24.34
N TYR A 174 17.36 12.84 24.18
CA TYR A 174 17.60 11.93 25.31
C TYR A 174 18.90 12.24 26.07
N ASP A 175 19.90 12.77 25.37
CA ASP A 175 21.14 13.26 25.96
C ASP A 175 20.98 14.67 26.58
N GLN A 176 19.76 15.22 26.58
CA GLN A 176 19.39 16.53 27.15
C GLN A 176 20.21 17.70 26.59
N LYS A 177 20.65 17.61 25.32
CA LYS A 177 21.32 18.73 24.62
C LYS A 177 20.32 19.74 24.05
N ILE A 178 19.08 19.31 23.82
CA ILE A 178 17.95 20.13 23.38
C ILE A 178 16.74 19.81 24.25
N ASP A 179 15.83 20.78 24.40
CA ASP A 179 14.71 20.67 25.34
C ASP A 179 13.48 20.02 24.71
N GLY A 180 13.29 20.21 23.41
CA GLY A 180 12.18 19.63 22.66
C GLY A 180 12.51 19.41 21.20
N ILE A 181 11.68 18.64 20.51
CA ILE A 181 11.84 18.33 19.09
C ILE A 181 10.51 18.33 18.36
N PHE A 182 10.53 18.70 17.09
CA PHE A 182 9.43 18.40 16.18
C PHE A 182 9.62 17.01 15.56
N ILE A 183 8.59 16.18 15.66
CA ILE A 183 8.61 14.81 15.17
C ILE A 183 7.24 14.39 14.66
N THR A 184 7.22 13.41 13.75
CA THR A 184 5.97 12.83 13.25
C THR A 184 5.07 12.31 14.38
N ALA A 185 3.75 12.38 14.20
CA ALA A 185 2.79 11.94 15.19
C ALA A 185 2.92 10.44 15.57
N ASN A 186 3.55 9.63 14.72
CA ASN A 186 3.73 8.19 14.94
C ASN A 186 5.07 7.83 15.60
N TYR A 187 5.83 8.81 16.12
CA TYR A 187 7.19 8.59 16.61
C TYR A 187 7.33 7.41 17.59
N VAL A 188 6.36 7.21 18.48
CA VAL A 188 6.37 6.08 19.41
C VAL A 188 6.46 4.75 18.68
N LEU A 189 5.68 4.57 17.61
CA LEU A 189 5.65 3.33 16.83
C LEU A 189 6.95 3.10 16.06
N ILE A 190 7.56 4.19 15.58
CA ILE A 190 8.78 4.13 14.78
C ILE A 190 9.98 3.77 15.67
N TYR A 191 10.07 4.39 16.84
CA TYR A 191 11.32 4.41 17.62
C TYR A 191 11.30 3.50 18.86
N ASN A 192 10.15 2.97 19.31
CA ASN A 192 10.10 2.09 20.50
C ASN A 192 10.88 0.76 20.35
N ASN A 193 11.25 0.35 19.14
CA ASN A 193 12.06 -0.84 18.91
C ASN A 193 13.57 -0.56 18.99
N ILE A 194 13.97 0.71 19.14
CA ILE A 194 15.35 1.10 19.36
C ILE A 194 15.61 1.03 20.86
N GLU A 195 16.63 0.27 21.26
CA GLU A 195 16.96 -0.01 22.67
C GLU A 195 16.99 1.24 23.56
N LYS A 196 17.61 2.33 23.08
CA LYS A 196 17.68 3.62 23.79
C LYS A 196 16.31 4.29 24.01
N PHE A 197 15.34 4.01 23.14
CA PHE A 197 14.03 4.66 23.08
C PHE A 197 12.89 3.67 23.36
N THR A 198 13.18 2.53 24.00
CA THR A 198 12.18 1.47 24.23
C THR A 198 10.95 1.97 24.98
N ASN A 199 11.14 2.91 25.91
CA ASN A 199 10.09 3.51 26.73
C ASN A 199 9.67 4.91 26.24
N ILE A 200 9.94 5.25 24.96
CA ILE A 200 9.72 6.61 24.43
C ILE A 200 8.32 7.17 24.66
N LYS A 201 7.31 6.31 24.72
CA LYS A 201 5.94 6.69 25.06
C LYS A 201 5.81 7.32 26.44
N ASP A 202 6.51 6.76 27.41
CA ASP A 202 6.45 7.16 28.82
C ASP A 202 7.54 8.20 29.14
N ASP A 203 8.65 8.19 28.40
CA ASP A 203 9.76 9.13 28.56
C ASP A 203 9.46 10.52 28.00
N THR A 204 8.48 10.66 27.11
CA THR A 204 8.18 11.92 26.41
C THR A 204 6.75 12.40 26.64
N GLU A 205 6.54 13.72 26.59
CA GLU A 205 5.23 14.35 26.55
C GLU A 205 5.02 15.15 25.26
N ILE A 206 3.78 15.22 24.79
CA ILE A 206 3.41 16.05 23.63
C ILE A 206 3.03 17.43 24.15
N TYR A 207 3.89 18.42 23.89
CA TYR A 207 3.65 19.81 24.25
C TYR A 207 2.68 20.50 23.29
N ALA A 208 2.80 20.22 21.98
CA ALA A 208 1.89 20.74 20.98
C ALA A 208 1.77 19.81 19.78
N SER A 209 0.61 19.87 19.11
CA SER A 209 0.37 19.17 17.85
C SER A 209 -0.11 20.17 16.80
N TYR A 210 0.43 20.07 15.59
CA TYR A 210 0.02 20.88 14.45
C TYR A 210 -0.33 19.98 13.27
N SER A 211 -1.54 20.14 12.75
CA SER A 211 -2.04 19.35 11.62
C SER A 211 -2.50 20.24 10.48
N LYS A 212 -2.25 19.80 9.25
CA LYS A 212 -2.67 20.51 8.04
C LYS A 212 -3.15 19.52 6.98
N LYS A 213 -4.25 19.87 6.30
CA LYS A 213 -4.69 19.18 5.09
C LYS A 213 -3.83 19.64 3.91
N MET A 214 -3.25 18.71 3.19
CA MET A 214 -2.35 18.96 2.06
C MET A 214 -2.77 18.12 0.86
N LYS A 215 -2.56 18.64 -0.35
CA LYS A 215 -2.93 17.93 -1.58
C LYS A 215 -1.91 16.85 -1.94
N LYS A 216 -2.38 15.65 -2.26
CA LYS A 216 -1.54 14.50 -2.66
C LYS A 216 -0.65 14.80 -3.88
N GLN A 217 -1.17 15.58 -4.83
CA GLN A 217 -0.51 15.92 -6.09
C GLN A 217 0.73 16.82 -5.89
N GLU A 218 0.78 17.62 -4.83
CA GLU A 218 1.91 18.52 -4.54
C GLU A 218 3.14 17.77 -4.02
N TYR A 219 2.98 16.52 -3.57
CA TYR A 219 4.03 15.72 -2.93
C TYR A 219 4.26 14.34 -3.58
N GLY A 220 3.86 14.20 -4.85
CA GLY A 220 4.21 13.05 -5.68
C GLY A 220 3.43 11.76 -5.38
N GLU A 221 2.28 11.84 -4.70
CA GLU A 221 1.49 10.65 -4.40
C GLU A 221 0.55 10.21 -5.54
N THR A 222 0.40 10.99 -6.60
CA THR A 222 -0.52 10.69 -7.72
C THR A 222 0.20 10.01 -8.88
N SER A 223 -0.39 8.94 -9.45
CA SER A 223 0.08 8.37 -10.72
C SER A 223 -0.66 8.96 -11.92
N ASN A 224 0.02 8.93 -13.07
CA ASN A 224 -0.55 9.32 -14.36
C ASN A 224 -0.72 8.10 -15.30
N LYS A 225 -0.50 6.88 -14.81
CA LYS A 225 -0.52 5.66 -15.62
C LYS A 225 -1.95 5.34 -16.07
N PRO A 226 -2.27 5.24 -17.37
CA PRO A 226 -3.63 4.89 -17.77
C PRO A 226 -4.00 3.46 -17.34
N ILE A 227 -5.15 3.27 -16.66
CA ILE A 227 -5.71 1.94 -16.28
C ILE A 227 -6.02 1.03 -17.49
N THR A 228 -5.95 1.55 -18.71
CA THR A 228 -6.07 0.77 -19.95
C THR A 228 -4.75 0.11 -20.39
N GLU A 229 -3.64 0.45 -19.74
CA GLU A 229 -2.32 -0.18 -19.90
C GLU A 229 -2.03 -1.12 -18.73
N PRO A 230 -1.00 -1.99 -18.80
CA PRO A 230 -0.59 -2.75 -17.62
C PRO A 230 -0.07 -1.81 -16.52
N PHE A 231 -0.44 -2.07 -15.27
CA PHE A 231 -0.09 -1.26 -14.11
C PHE A 231 0.08 -2.10 -12.84
N THR A 232 0.69 -1.53 -11.81
CA THR A 232 0.88 -2.15 -10.50
C THR A 232 0.03 -1.44 -9.43
N ILE A 233 -0.63 -2.20 -8.56
CA ILE A 233 -1.33 -1.69 -7.37
C ILE A 233 -0.72 -2.30 -6.11
N LEU A 234 -0.42 -1.47 -5.11
CA LEU A 234 -0.15 -1.92 -3.74
C LEU A 234 -1.43 -1.87 -2.89
N LEU A 235 -1.89 -3.03 -2.43
CA LEU A 235 -2.95 -3.13 -1.43
C LEU A 235 -2.33 -3.17 -0.03
N MET A 236 -2.80 -2.29 0.84
CA MET A 236 -2.35 -2.16 2.23
C MET A 236 -3.52 -2.34 3.19
N GLY A 237 -3.40 -3.33 4.08
CA GLY A 237 -4.29 -3.47 5.24
C GLY A 237 -3.63 -2.86 6.47
N VAL A 238 -4.32 -1.91 7.10
CA VAL A 238 -3.84 -1.23 8.31
C VAL A 238 -4.73 -1.51 9.52
N ASP A 239 -4.10 -1.63 10.67
CA ASP A 239 -4.70 -2.05 11.94
C ASP A 239 -5.39 -0.88 12.67
N SER A 240 -6.26 -0.11 12.00
CA SER A 240 -6.92 1.05 12.61
C SER A 240 -8.26 0.71 13.25
N GLU A 241 -8.34 0.99 14.56
CA GLU A 241 -9.56 0.90 15.38
C GLU A 241 -10.51 2.09 15.18
N ARG A 242 -10.08 3.18 14.50
CA ARG A 242 -10.88 4.40 14.33
C ARG A 242 -11.47 4.54 12.93
N ASP A 243 -12.62 5.20 12.86
CA ASP A 243 -13.23 5.66 11.61
C ASP A 243 -12.27 6.66 10.92
N GLY A 244 -11.74 6.26 9.76
CA GLY A 244 -10.87 7.09 8.93
C GLY A 244 -9.42 6.60 8.85
N LEU A 245 -8.85 6.83 7.67
CA LEU A 245 -7.45 6.60 7.36
C LEU A 245 -6.76 7.96 7.35
N ALA A 246 -6.36 8.46 8.52
CA ALA A 246 -5.33 9.50 8.53
C ALA A 246 -4.01 8.86 8.06
N GLN A 247 -3.11 9.63 7.44
CA GLN A 247 -1.77 9.14 7.14
C GLN A 247 -1.08 8.66 8.42
N ASN A 248 -1.31 9.37 9.52
CA ASN A 248 -0.84 9.06 10.87
C ASN A 248 -1.75 8.10 11.67
N ALA A 249 -2.78 7.54 11.04
CA ALA A 249 -3.54 6.43 11.61
C ALA A 249 -3.13 5.09 10.98
N ALA A 250 -1.95 5.01 10.36
CA ALA A 250 -1.39 3.77 9.86
C ALA A 250 -0.80 2.95 11.01
N PHE A 251 -1.67 2.38 11.83
CA PHE A 251 -1.34 1.22 12.63
C PHE A 251 -0.81 0.14 11.67
N ASN A 252 0.37 -0.41 11.96
CA ASN A 252 1.02 -1.57 11.34
C ASN A 252 0.51 -1.98 9.94
N GLY A 253 1.35 -1.86 8.90
CA GLY A 253 1.08 -2.47 7.60
C GLY A 253 1.05 -4.00 7.71
N ASP A 254 -0.06 -4.55 8.18
CA ASP A 254 -0.23 -5.97 8.50
C ASP A 254 -0.49 -6.81 7.26
N THR A 255 -0.95 -6.16 6.19
CA THR A 255 -1.14 -6.77 4.86
C THR A 255 -0.49 -5.89 3.83
N LEU A 256 0.46 -6.45 3.08
CA LEU A 256 1.07 -5.82 1.91
C LEU A 256 0.91 -6.79 0.74
N MET A 257 0.17 -6.38 -0.29
CA MET A 257 -0.03 -7.19 -1.48
C MET A 257 0.17 -6.34 -2.73
N LEU A 258 1.23 -6.64 -3.46
CA LEU A 258 1.55 -6.02 -4.73
C LEU A 258 0.87 -6.80 -5.87
N ILE A 259 0.13 -6.11 -6.73
CA ILE A 259 -0.62 -6.71 -7.83
C ILE A 259 -0.21 -6.03 -9.13
N SER A 260 0.46 -6.77 -10.01
CA SER A 260 0.60 -6.34 -11.40
C SER A 260 -0.61 -6.83 -12.18
N PHE A 261 -1.30 -5.94 -12.89
CA PHE A 261 -2.50 -6.25 -13.64
C PHE A 261 -2.39 -5.80 -15.08
N ASN A 262 -2.82 -6.68 -15.99
CA ASN A 262 -2.91 -6.38 -17.41
C ASN A 262 -4.39 -6.33 -17.85
N PRO A 263 -4.97 -5.14 -18.06
CA PRO A 263 -6.38 -4.98 -18.41
C PRO A 263 -6.73 -5.53 -19.80
N LYS A 264 -5.72 -5.74 -20.67
CA LYS A 264 -5.92 -6.24 -22.04
C LYS A 264 -6.03 -7.76 -22.07
N THR A 265 -5.21 -8.46 -21.28
CA THR A 265 -5.22 -9.93 -21.17
C THR A 265 -6.09 -10.42 -20.01
N LEU A 266 -6.50 -9.52 -19.10
CA LEU A 266 -7.16 -9.82 -17.83
C LEU A 266 -6.35 -10.81 -16.98
N SER A 267 -5.03 -10.65 -16.99
CA SER A 267 -4.10 -11.42 -16.16
C SER A 267 -3.57 -10.56 -15.02
N ALA A 268 -3.49 -11.14 -13.83
CA ALA A 268 -2.91 -10.53 -12.65
C ALA A 268 -1.82 -11.43 -12.08
N THR A 269 -0.73 -10.84 -11.58
CA THR A 269 0.25 -11.53 -10.74
C THR A 269 0.23 -10.88 -9.37
N THR A 270 -0.05 -11.67 -8.33
CA THR A 270 -0.18 -11.18 -6.95
C THR A 270 1.02 -11.63 -6.13
N PHE A 271 1.73 -10.68 -5.56
CA PHE A 271 2.84 -10.88 -4.64
C PHE A 271 2.48 -10.32 -3.26
N SER A 272 2.26 -11.23 -2.32
CA SER A 272 2.05 -10.87 -0.92
C SER A 272 3.38 -10.81 -0.19
N ILE A 273 3.62 -9.69 0.50
CA ILE A 273 4.86 -9.41 1.22
C ILE A 273 4.59 -9.65 2.72
N PRO A 274 5.27 -10.61 3.37
CA PRO A 274 5.16 -10.78 4.82
C PRO A 274 5.61 -9.53 5.56
N ARG A 275 4.89 -9.14 6.61
CA ARG A 275 5.10 -7.86 7.30
C ARG A 275 6.44 -7.78 8.05
N ASP A 276 6.96 -8.94 8.46
CA ASP A 276 8.18 -9.10 9.25
C ASP A 276 9.42 -9.26 8.33
N MET A 277 9.27 -9.09 7.01
CA MET A 277 10.37 -9.11 6.02
C MET A 277 11.43 -8.07 6.35
N TYR A 278 12.68 -8.49 6.50
CA TYR A 278 13.82 -7.62 6.82
C TYR A 278 14.43 -7.03 5.54
N VAL A 279 14.12 -5.75 5.27
CA VAL A 279 14.44 -5.06 4.02
C VAL A 279 14.98 -3.65 4.28
N PRO A 280 15.76 -3.05 3.37
CA PRO A 280 16.22 -1.67 3.53
C PRO A 280 15.06 -0.68 3.49
N ILE A 281 14.88 0.13 4.53
CA ILE A 281 13.82 1.13 4.62
C ILE A 281 14.34 2.46 4.07
N VAL A 282 13.77 2.92 2.96
CA VAL A 282 14.27 4.09 2.20
C VAL A 282 14.32 5.34 3.06
N CYS A 283 13.28 5.60 3.86
CA CYS A 283 13.17 6.80 4.69
C CYS A 283 13.96 6.74 6.00
N ASN A 284 14.68 5.65 6.24
CA ASN A 284 15.56 5.50 7.38
C ASN A 284 17.01 5.27 6.91
N ASN A 285 17.46 6.08 5.95
CA ASN A 285 18.81 6.00 5.37
C ASN A 285 19.17 4.61 4.81
N ASN A 286 18.18 3.91 4.24
CA ASN A 286 18.28 2.54 3.75
C ASN A 286 18.73 1.51 4.82
N ARG A 287 18.62 1.82 6.11
CA ARG A 287 18.85 0.84 7.18
C ARG A 287 17.82 -0.27 7.08
N ARG A 288 18.26 -1.51 7.27
CA ARG A 288 17.35 -2.66 7.25
C ARG A 288 16.51 -2.72 8.51
N TYR A 289 15.22 -2.88 8.33
CA TYR A 289 14.23 -3.16 9.39
C TYR A 289 13.13 -4.04 8.81
N LYS A 290 12.21 -4.49 9.67
CA LYS A 290 10.99 -5.14 9.21
C LYS A 290 10.18 -4.19 8.34
N ILE A 291 9.69 -4.65 7.20
CA ILE A 291 9.02 -3.78 6.22
C ILE A 291 7.80 -3.05 6.81
N ASN A 292 7.11 -3.64 7.78
CA ASN A 292 6.00 -2.98 8.46
C ASN A 292 6.39 -1.67 9.18
N SER A 293 7.67 -1.47 9.53
CA SER A 293 8.14 -0.22 10.13
C SER A 293 8.05 0.96 9.17
N ALA A 294 8.10 0.72 7.84
CA ALA A 294 7.94 1.77 6.84
C ALA A 294 6.58 2.48 6.96
N ALA A 295 5.55 1.78 7.45
CA ALA A 295 4.23 2.37 7.66
C ALA A 295 4.24 3.50 8.70
N GLY A 296 5.16 3.46 9.66
CA GLY A 296 5.32 4.53 10.65
C GLY A 296 5.77 5.86 10.02
N TYR A 297 6.55 5.79 8.94
CA TYR A 297 6.97 6.94 8.12
C TYR A 297 5.94 7.35 7.06
N GLY A 298 4.78 6.70 7.05
CA GLY A 298 3.68 7.01 6.12
C GLY A 298 3.66 6.16 4.85
N THR A 299 2.57 6.34 4.09
CA THR A 299 2.29 5.54 2.87
C THR A 299 3.37 5.68 1.81
N LYS A 300 3.88 6.90 1.58
CA LYS A 300 4.94 7.15 0.61
C LYS A 300 6.21 6.34 0.93
N CYS A 301 6.59 6.27 2.20
CA CYS A 301 7.76 5.52 2.60
C CYS A 301 7.65 4.02 2.29
N MET A 302 6.47 3.44 2.54
CA MET A 302 6.18 2.05 2.22
C MET A 302 6.31 1.78 0.72
N ILE A 303 5.75 2.68 -0.11
CA ILE A 303 5.82 2.59 -1.57
C ILE A 303 7.27 2.66 -2.03
N ASP A 304 7.99 3.73 -1.67
CA ASP A 304 9.39 3.93 -2.08
C ASP A 304 10.28 2.75 -1.63
N THR A 305 10.02 2.19 -0.44
CA THR A 305 10.71 1.00 0.08
C THR A 305 10.46 -0.23 -0.78
N ILE A 306 9.20 -0.51 -1.13
CA ILE A 306 8.86 -1.67 -1.98
C ILE A 306 9.38 -1.47 -3.41
N GLU A 307 9.26 -0.27 -3.98
CA GLU A 307 9.78 0.04 -5.32
C GLU A 307 11.29 -0.16 -5.38
N LYS A 308 12.02 0.38 -4.39
CA LYS A 308 13.47 0.24 -4.31
C LYS A 308 13.89 -1.21 -4.12
N TRP A 309 13.18 -1.96 -3.28
CA TRP A 309 13.48 -3.35 -2.98
C TRP A 309 13.17 -4.28 -4.16
N THR A 310 12.03 -4.10 -4.81
CA THR A 310 11.53 -5.00 -5.87
C THR A 310 11.88 -4.54 -7.28
N THR A 311 12.34 -3.31 -7.46
CA THR A 311 12.58 -2.67 -8.77
C THR A 311 11.34 -2.60 -9.65
N LEU A 312 10.15 -2.61 -9.04
CA LEU A 312 8.86 -2.49 -9.71
C LEU A 312 8.24 -1.15 -9.33
N ASP A 313 7.87 -0.35 -10.32
CA ASP A 313 7.13 0.89 -10.10
C ASP A 313 5.70 0.57 -9.64
N ILE A 314 5.22 1.29 -8.64
CA ILE A 314 3.88 1.19 -8.06
C ILE A 314 3.06 2.36 -8.58
N ASP A 315 2.19 2.08 -9.57
CA ASP A 315 1.31 3.11 -10.11
C ASP A 315 0.25 3.53 -9.09
N TYR A 316 -0.37 2.57 -8.41
CA TYR A 316 -1.48 2.87 -7.52
C TYR A 316 -1.33 2.22 -6.16
N TYR A 317 -1.96 2.80 -5.15
CA TYR A 317 -2.15 2.14 -3.87
C TYR A 317 -3.61 2.19 -3.43
N MET A 318 -3.99 1.22 -2.61
CA MET A 318 -5.25 1.20 -1.90
C MET A 318 -4.97 0.77 -0.46
N LYS A 319 -5.33 1.63 0.49
CA LYS A 319 -5.20 1.38 1.92
C LYS A 319 -6.59 1.21 2.51
N ILE A 320 -6.77 0.20 3.35
CA ILE A 320 -8.04 -0.15 4.00
C ILE A 320 -7.78 -0.54 5.46
N ASN A 321 -8.65 -0.13 6.38
CA ASN A 321 -8.61 -0.56 7.77
C ASN A 321 -9.50 -1.78 8.03
N PHE A 322 -9.41 -2.37 9.23
CA PHE A 322 -10.21 -3.54 9.62
C PHE A 322 -11.70 -3.29 9.50
N LYS A 323 -12.19 -2.17 10.00
CA LYS A 323 -13.59 -1.78 9.85
C LYS A 323 -14.02 -1.67 8.39
N GLY A 324 -13.12 -1.19 7.53
CA GLY A 324 -13.32 -1.13 6.09
C GLY A 324 -13.49 -2.50 5.46
N VAL A 325 -12.70 -3.49 5.85
CA VAL A 325 -12.87 -4.87 5.39
C VAL A 325 -14.24 -5.42 5.80
N VAL A 326 -14.63 -5.21 7.07
CA VAL A 326 -15.93 -5.65 7.60
C VAL A 326 -17.08 -5.01 6.82
N ASP A 327 -17.10 -3.67 6.75
CA ASP A 327 -18.12 -2.89 6.05
C ASP A 327 -18.23 -3.29 4.57
N LEU A 328 -17.09 -3.56 3.92
CA LEU A 328 -17.03 -3.92 2.52
C LEU A 328 -17.62 -5.32 2.28
N VAL A 329 -17.26 -6.30 3.11
CA VAL A 329 -17.81 -7.66 3.04
C VAL A 329 -19.31 -7.66 3.36
N ASP A 330 -19.75 -6.89 4.36
CA ASP A 330 -21.16 -6.78 4.71
C ASP A 330 -21.98 -6.07 3.62
N ALA A 331 -21.42 -5.06 2.96
CA ALA A 331 -22.03 -4.41 1.80
C ALA A 331 -22.20 -5.37 0.60
N LEU A 332 -21.33 -6.38 0.49
CA LEU A 332 -21.46 -7.48 -0.48
C LEU A 332 -22.47 -8.56 -0.04
N GLY A 333 -23.03 -8.47 1.17
CA GLY A 333 -23.90 -9.48 1.77
C GLY A 333 -23.12 -10.73 2.24
N GLY A 334 -21.87 -10.56 2.66
CA GLY A 334 -20.96 -11.63 3.05
C GLY A 334 -20.36 -12.41 1.87
N ILE A 335 -19.31 -13.20 2.14
CA ILE A 335 -18.54 -13.96 1.14
C ILE A 335 -18.63 -15.47 1.38
N TYR A 336 -18.41 -16.28 0.35
CA TYR A 336 -18.25 -17.73 0.52
C TYR A 336 -16.78 -18.08 0.43
N VAL A 337 -16.28 -18.83 1.41
CA VAL A 337 -14.87 -19.24 1.49
C VAL A 337 -14.79 -20.68 1.97
N ASP A 338 -13.87 -21.46 1.38
CA ASP A 338 -13.45 -22.74 1.93
C ASP A 338 -12.38 -22.50 2.99
N VAL A 339 -12.80 -22.54 4.25
CA VAL A 339 -11.98 -22.12 5.38
C VAL A 339 -10.97 -23.24 5.72
N PRO A 340 -9.65 -22.98 5.64
CA PRO A 340 -8.66 -24.03 5.74
C PRO A 340 -8.62 -24.65 7.13
N LYS A 341 -8.31 -25.95 7.19
CA LYS A 341 -8.17 -26.72 8.43
C LYS A 341 -6.85 -26.35 9.13
N PRO A 342 -6.88 -25.96 10.42
CA PRO A 342 -5.68 -25.61 11.16
C PRO A 342 -4.92 -26.87 11.60
N THR A 343 -3.67 -26.68 12.02
CA THR A 343 -2.87 -27.77 12.59
C THR A 343 -3.36 -28.04 14.02
N ASN A 344 -3.87 -29.25 14.29
CA ASN A 344 -4.24 -29.73 15.64
C ASN A 344 -5.34 -28.92 16.38
N LYS A 345 -6.25 -28.25 15.66
CA LYS A 345 -7.43 -27.59 16.26
C LYS A 345 -8.69 -27.84 15.44
N GLU A 346 -9.86 -27.83 16.10
CA GLU A 346 -11.17 -27.92 15.42
C GLU A 346 -11.78 -26.54 15.13
N LYS A 347 -11.34 -25.52 15.86
CA LYS A 347 -11.76 -24.11 15.74
C LYS A 347 -10.57 -23.19 15.98
N TYR A 348 -10.65 -21.99 15.44
CA TYR A 348 -9.69 -20.92 15.70
C TYR A 348 -10.39 -19.58 15.79
N CYS A 349 -9.86 -18.70 16.63
CA CYS A 349 -10.45 -17.39 16.91
C CYS A 349 -9.44 -16.28 16.65
N ALA A 350 -9.95 -15.11 16.31
CA ALA A 350 -9.22 -13.86 16.24
C ALA A 350 -10.12 -12.75 16.79
N ASP A 351 -9.52 -11.65 17.25
CA ASP A 351 -10.31 -10.53 17.75
C ASP A 351 -11.21 -9.97 16.63
N ASP A 352 -12.36 -9.43 17.04
CA ASP A 352 -13.22 -8.61 16.19
C ASP A 352 -12.52 -7.30 15.77
N SER A 353 -13.17 -6.55 14.88
CA SER A 353 -12.64 -5.28 14.37
C SER A 353 -12.44 -4.21 15.44
N ASN A 354 -13.14 -4.29 16.58
CA ASN A 354 -13.03 -3.34 17.70
C ASN A 354 -12.10 -3.82 18.82
N ARG A 355 -11.58 -5.05 18.73
CA ARG A 355 -10.80 -5.73 19.78
C ARG A 355 -11.53 -5.86 21.11
N THR A 356 -12.85 -5.98 21.06
CA THR A 356 -13.72 -6.12 22.23
C THR A 356 -14.17 -7.55 22.48
N GLY A 357 -14.02 -8.43 21.49
CA GLY A 357 -14.36 -9.84 21.59
C GLY A 357 -13.64 -10.70 20.57
N GLU A 358 -13.80 -12.01 20.67
CA GLU A 358 -13.22 -12.99 19.75
C GLU A 358 -14.28 -13.56 18.79
N ILE A 359 -13.91 -13.70 17.53
CA ILE A 359 -14.69 -14.36 16.47
C ILE A 359 -14.02 -15.68 16.13
N CYS A 360 -14.76 -16.78 16.25
CA CYS A 360 -14.25 -18.12 16.00
C CYS A 360 -14.81 -18.74 14.71
N LEU A 361 -13.95 -19.43 13.96
CA LEU A 361 -14.28 -20.11 12.71
C LEU A 361 -14.01 -21.62 12.79
N THR A 362 -14.85 -22.38 12.11
CA THR A 362 -14.68 -23.81 11.84
C THR A 362 -14.19 -24.03 10.41
N PRO A 363 -13.38 -25.06 10.13
CA PRO A 363 -12.97 -25.39 8.76
C PRO A 363 -14.14 -25.78 7.84
N GLY A 364 -13.95 -25.59 6.54
CA GLY A 364 -14.87 -25.98 5.47
C GLY A 364 -15.54 -24.82 4.75
N TYR A 365 -16.27 -25.16 3.68
CA TYR A 365 -16.98 -24.20 2.84
C TYR A 365 -18.18 -23.60 3.57
N GLN A 366 -18.14 -22.28 3.79
CA GLN A 366 -19.20 -21.59 4.52
C GLN A 366 -19.35 -20.14 4.06
N HIS A 367 -20.46 -19.53 4.45
CA HIS A 367 -20.72 -18.10 4.29
C HIS A 367 -20.15 -17.33 5.48
N LEU A 368 -19.36 -16.30 5.19
CA LEU A 368 -18.73 -15.43 6.18
C LEU A 368 -19.29 -14.02 6.06
N ASN A 369 -19.70 -13.42 7.19
CA ASN A 369 -19.93 -11.98 7.30
C ASN A 369 -18.61 -11.20 7.42
N GLY A 370 -18.68 -9.89 7.55
CA GLY A 370 -17.50 -9.03 7.62
C GLY A 370 -16.55 -9.35 8.76
N GLU A 371 -17.06 -9.51 9.98
CA GLU A 371 -16.24 -9.86 11.15
C GLU A 371 -15.57 -11.24 11.02
N GLN A 372 -16.31 -12.22 10.48
CA GLN A 372 -15.78 -13.55 10.20
C GLN A 372 -14.71 -13.53 9.09
N ALA A 373 -14.90 -12.74 8.03
CA ALA A 373 -13.91 -12.59 6.98
C ALA A 373 -12.64 -11.88 7.48
N LEU A 374 -12.79 -10.84 8.31
CA LEU A 374 -11.67 -10.19 8.97
C LEU A 374 -10.92 -11.17 9.90
N ALA A 375 -11.65 -11.94 10.70
CA ALA A 375 -11.06 -12.96 11.57
C ALA A 375 -10.23 -13.95 10.75
N LEU A 376 -10.76 -14.43 9.62
CA LEU A 376 -10.04 -15.31 8.69
C LEU A 376 -8.71 -14.68 8.22
N ALA A 377 -8.75 -13.41 7.81
CA ALA A 377 -7.59 -12.66 7.32
C ALA A 377 -6.52 -12.36 8.40
N ARG A 378 -6.88 -12.43 9.70
CA ARG A 378 -5.98 -12.10 10.82
C ARG A 378 -5.29 -13.31 11.47
N ILE A 379 -5.75 -14.53 11.21
CA ILE A 379 -5.21 -15.72 11.90
C ILE A 379 -3.78 -16.03 11.46
N ARG A 380 -2.89 -16.11 12.46
CA ARG A 380 -1.46 -16.46 12.29
C ARG A 380 -1.06 -17.76 13.00
N LYS A 381 -1.42 -17.88 14.28
CA LYS A 381 -0.88 -18.90 15.21
C LYS A 381 -1.51 -20.30 15.08
N ALA A 382 -2.55 -20.45 14.25
CA ALA A 382 -3.27 -21.72 14.11
C ALA A 382 -2.65 -22.68 13.06
N PHE A 383 -1.67 -22.21 12.30
CA PHE A 383 -1.06 -22.96 11.19
C PHE A 383 0.44 -23.11 11.39
N ALA A 384 0.99 -24.28 11.03
CA ALA A 384 2.42 -24.59 11.14
C ALA A 384 3.34 -23.60 10.38
N LYS A 385 2.81 -22.87 9.39
CA LYS A 385 3.56 -21.92 8.56
C LYS A 385 3.40 -20.44 8.98
N GLY A 386 2.78 -20.15 10.12
CA GLY A 386 2.74 -18.80 10.69
C GLY A 386 2.17 -17.73 9.75
N ASP A 387 2.96 -16.69 9.45
CA ASP A 387 2.55 -15.53 8.64
C ASP A 387 2.17 -15.89 7.20
N TYR A 388 2.82 -16.89 6.63
CA TYR A 388 2.52 -17.38 5.28
C TYR A 388 1.08 -17.89 5.14
N SER A 389 0.54 -18.54 6.19
CA SER A 389 -0.85 -18.99 6.18
C SER A 389 -1.83 -17.82 6.30
N ARG A 390 -1.46 -16.76 7.03
CA ARG A 390 -2.25 -15.52 7.10
C ARG A 390 -2.36 -14.86 5.73
N VAL A 391 -1.24 -14.75 5.03
CA VAL A 391 -1.18 -14.24 3.64
C VAL A 391 -2.10 -15.04 2.71
N GLN A 392 -2.09 -16.37 2.80
CA GLN A 392 -2.99 -17.21 2.00
C GLN A 392 -4.46 -16.97 2.34
N ASN A 393 -4.80 -16.82 3.62
CA ASN A 393 -6.16 -16.49 4.05
C ASN A 393 -6.63 -15.12 3.52
N GLN A 394 -5.76 -14.12 3.51
CA GLN A 394 -6.06 -12.81 2.93
C GLN A 394 -6.39 -12.91 1.43
N GLN A 395 -5.67 -13.75 0.69
CA GLN A 395 -5.98 -14.03 -0.72
C GLN A 395 -7.35 -14.72 -0.87
N LEU A 396 -7.70 -15.67 0.01
CA LEU A 396 -9.03 -16.32 -0.01
C LEU A 396 -10.17 -15.33 0.24
N VAL A 397 -9.98 -14.40 1.18
CA VAL A 397 -10.97 -13.33 1.46
C VAL A 397 -11.13 -12.43 0.23
N LEU A 398 -10.03 -11.98 -0.37
CA LEU A 398 -10.05 -11.16 -1.59
C LEU A 398 -10.77 -11.88 -2.75
N GLU A 399 -10.49 -13.17 -2.94
CA GLU A 399 -11.18 -13.99 -3.95
C GLU A 399 -12.68 -14.09 -3.69
N GLY A 400 -13.09 -14.35 -2.44
CA GLY A 400 -14.48 -14.39 -2.04
C GLY A 400 -15.20 -13.06 -2.32
N MET A 401 -14.55 -11.94 -2.04
CA MET A 401 -15.08 -10.59 -2.32
C MET A 401 -15.22 -10.33 -3.81
N ILE A 402 -14.20 -10.67 -4.61
CA ILE A 402 -14.23 -10.56 -6.08
C ILE A 402 -15.37 -11.43 -6.63
N GLN A 403 -15.56 -12.65 -6.13
CA GLN A 403 -16.64 -13.53 -6.57
C GLN A 403 -18.03 -12.94 -6.25
N LYS A 404 -18.22 -12.34 -5.07
CA LYS A 404 -19.48 -11.70 -4.69
C LYS A 404 -19.77 -10.43 -5.46
N ALA A 405 -18.77 -9.58 -5.69
CA ALA A 405 -18.92 -8.34 -6.43
C ALA A 405 -19.47 -8.56 -7.86
N LYS A 406 -19.09 -9.67 -8.51
CA LYS A 406 -19.60 -10.06 -9.85
C LYS A 406 -21.12 -10.28 -9.89
N GLY A 407 -21.71 -10.69 -8.76
CA GLY A 407 -23.14 -11.00 -8.67
C GLY A 407 -24.03 -9.78 -8.47
N ILE A 408 -23.47 -8.60 -8.25
CA ILE A 408 -24.24 -7.38 -7.97
C ILE A 408 -24.95 -6.92 -9.24
N ARG A 409 -26.27 -7.08 -9.24
CA ARG A 409 -27.17 -6.59 -10.31
C ARG A 409 -28.08 -5.45 -9.86
N ASN A 410 -28.16 -5.20 -8.54
CA ASN A 410 -29.03 -4.19 -7.95
C ASN A 410 -28.27 -2.87 -7.73
N ILE A 411 -28.89 -1.76 -8.17
CA ILE A 411 -28.37 -0.40 -8.02
C ILE A 411 -28.18 0.02 -6.54
N ASN A 412 -29.04 -0.45 -5.63
CA ASN A 412 -28.93 -0.14 -4.21
C ASN A 412 -27.73 -0.84 -3.57
N SER A 413 -27.51 -2.12 -3.87
CA SER A 413 -26.33 -2.87 -3.42
C SER A 413 -25.05 -2.24 -3.97
N PHE A 414 -25.08 -1.78 -5.23
CA PHE A 414 -23.97 -1.04 -5.83
C PHE A 414 -23.68 0.28 -5.09
N TYR A 415 -24.70 1.07 -4.75
CA TYR A 415 -24.49 2.30 -3.98
C TYR A 415 -24.04 2.04 -2.54
N ASN A 416 -24.53 1.00 -1.88
CA ASN A 416 -24.06 0.60 -0.55
C ASN A 416 -22.58 0.21 -0.59
N LEU A 417 -22.16 -0.53 -1.62
CA LEU A 417 -20.77 -0.90 -1.85
C LEU A 417 -19.90 0.35 -2.05
N LEU A 418 -20.27 1.27 -2.95
CA LEU A 418 -19.53 2.51 -3.17
C LEU A 418 -19.42 3.37 -1.91
N ASN A 419 -20.48 3.42 -1.10
CA ASN A 419 -20.49 4.16 0.16
C ASN A 419 -19.59 3.50 1.24
N ALA A 420 -19.51 2.17 1.27
CA ALA A 420 -18.59 1.45 2.14
C ALA A 420 -17.12 1.71 1.74
N ILE A 421 -16.83 1.69 0.43
CA ILE A 421 -15.50 1.99 -0.12
C ILE A 421 -15.11 3.45 0.19
N SER A 422 -15.98 4.42 -0.12
CA SER A 422 -15.73 5.86 0.08
C SER A 422 -15.33 6.24 1.50
N ARG A 423 -15.89 5.58 2.51
CA ARG A 423 -15.62 5.91 3.92
C ARG A 423 -14.33 5.29 4.43
N ASN A 424 -13.98 4.10 3.93
CA ASN A 424 -12.99 3.24 4.56
C ASN A 424 -11.75 2.94 3.70
N ILE A 425 -11.67 3.48 2.48
CA ILE A 425 -10.52 3.32 1.59
C ILE A 425 -9.83 4.66 1.35
N GLU A 426 -8.51 4.61 1.33
CA GLU A 426 -7.61 5.69 0.91
C GLU A 426 -6.84 5.20 -0.33
N THR A 427 -6.81 6.01 -1.38
CA THR A 427 -6.12 5.68 -2.63
C THR A 427 -5.54 6.94 -3.27
N ASN A 428 -4.57 6.76 -4.16
CA ASN A 428 -4.10 7.80 -5.06
C ASN A 428 -4.79 7.81 -6.44
N MET A 429 -5.75 6.92 -6.67
CA MET A 429 -6.55 6.92 -7.91
C MET A 429 -7.51 8.11 -7.92
N SER A 430 -7.47 8.88 -9.01
CA SER A 430 -8.46 9.91 -9.30
C SER A 430 -9.83 9.30 -9.63
N ALA A 431 -10.90 10.09 -9.49
CA ALA A 431 -12.25 9.68 -9.90
C ALA A 431 -12.31 9.23 -11.37
N LYS A 432 -11.59 9.92 -12.25
CA LYS A 432 -11.48 9.60 -13.68
C LYS A 432 -10.82 8.24 -13.90
N GLU A 433 -9.75 7.96 -13.15
CA GLU A 433 -9.06 6.67 -13.20
C GLU A 433 -9.98 5.54 -12.73
N MET A 434 -10.65 5.70 -11.59
CA MET A 434 -11.62 4.71 -11.11
C MET A 434 -12.73 4.44 -12.13
N LEU A 435 -13.23 5.47 -12.84
CA LEU A 435 -14.21 5.29 -13.91
C LEU A 435 -13.67 4.49 -15.11
N ASN A 436 -12.37 4.53 -15.40
CA ASN A 436 -11.77 3.73 -16.48
C ASN A 436 -11.85 2.23 -16.22
N PHE A 437 -11.98 1.79 -14.96
CA PHE A 437 -12.23 0.38 -14.63
C PHE A 437 -13.56 -0.14 -15.17
N TYR A 438 -14.50 0.74 -15.57
CA TYR A 438 -15.71 0.33 -16.28
C TYR A 438 -15.38 -0.55 -17.49
N ASN A 439 -14.38 -0.17 -18.28
CA ASN A 439 -14.02 -0.91 -19.50
C ASN A 439 -13.46 -2.29 -19.16
N VAL A 440 -12.68 -2.39 -18.06
CA VAL A 440 -12.18 -3.66 -17.53
C VAL A 440 -13.35 -4.53 -17.06
N GLY A 441 -14.28 -3.97 -16.28
CA GLY A 441 -15.47 -4.64 -15.79
C GLY A 441 -16.39 -5.12 -16.93
N LYS A 442 -16.56 -4.32 -17.98
CA LYS A 442 -17.31 -4.70 -19.18
C LYS A 442 -16.67 -5.89 -19.91
N ASN A 443 -15.35 -5.89 -20.08
CA ASN A 443 -14.62 -7.00 -20.70
C ASN A 443 -14.78 -8.29 -19.88
N ILE A 444 -14.66 -8.19 -18.56
CA ILE A 444 -14.91 -9.29 -17.62
C ILE A 444 -16.33 -9.83 -17.78
N LEU A 445 -17.35 -8.97 -17.71
CA LEU A 445 -18.76 -9.37 -17.84
C LEU A 445 -19.04 -10.04 -19.19
N THR A 446 -18.40 -9.55 -20.25
CA THR A 446 -18.54 -10.14 -21.59
C THR A 446 -18.00 -11.57 -21.62
N LYS A 447 -16.82 -11.83 -21.06
CA LYS A 447 -16.26 -13.19 -20.94
C LYS A 447 -17.10 -14.11 -20.07
N ILE A 448 -17.61 -13.61 -18.94
CA ILE A 448 -18.53 -14.36 -18.07
C ILE A 448 -19.77 -14.80 -18.84
N ASN A 449 -20.39 -13.89 -19.61
CA ASN A 449 -21.56 -14.19 -20.42
C ASN A 449 -21.29 -15.20 -21.55
N LEU A 450 -20.03 -15.32 -21.99
CA LEU A 450 -19.59 -16.33 -22.95
C LEU A 450 -19.30 -17.69 -22.31
N GLY A 451 -19.46 -17.82 -20.98
CA GLY A 451 -19.27 -19.08 -20.25
C GLY A 451 -17.82 -19.37 -19.84
N GLU A 452 -16.90 -18.42 -19.98
CA GLU A 452 -15.54 -18.56 -19.45
C GLU A 452 -15.58 -18.56 -17.92
N LYS A 453 -15.22 -19.70 -17.30
CA LYS A 453 -15.14 -19.84 -15.84
C LYS A 453 -13.94 -19.08 -15.25
N ASP A 454 -12.82 -19.01 -15.98
CA ASP A 454 -11.55 -18.41 -15.57
C ASP A 454 -11.23 -17.13 -16.37
N PHE A 455 -12.13 -16.16 -16.29
CA PHE A 455 -12.07 -14.93 -17.09
C PHE A 455 -11.02 -13.90 -16.59
N ILE A 456 -10.54 -14.04 -15.36
CA ILE A 456 -9.33 -13.37 -14.85
C ILE A 456 -8.35 -14.48 -14.47
N ASN A 457 -7.16 -14.46 -15.07
CA ASN A 457 -6.08 -15.35 -14.67
C ASN A 457 -5.28 -14.70 -13.55
N ILE A 458 -5.47 -15.15 -12.31
CA ILE A 458 -4.72 -14.66 -11.14
C ILE A 458 -3.61 -15.65 -10.82
N GLN A 459 -2.38 -15.24 -11.12
CA GLN A 459 -1.18 -16.00 -10.79
C GLN A 459 -0.71 -15.62 -9.38
N LYS A 460 -0.88 -16.57 -8.45
CA LYS A 460 -0.39 -16.43 -7.08
C LYS A 460 1.11 -16.72 -7.03
N THR A 461 1.84 -15.91 -6.28
CA THR A 461 3.25 -16.17 -5.99
C THR A 461 3.47 -16.50 -4.52
N PHE A 462 4.62 -17.06 -4.20
CA PHE A 462 5.04 -17.39 -2.85
C PHE A 462 6.51 -17.00 -2.68
N LEU A 463 6.77 -16.04 -1.80
CA LEU A 463 8.14 -15.68 -1.44
C LEU A 463 8.67 -16.71 -0.45
N ASN A 464 9.67 -17.47 -0.87
CA ASN A 464 10.31 -18.43 0.02
C ASN A 464 11.32 -17.71 0.92
N GLY A 465 11.29 -18.02 2.21
CA GLY A 465 12.07 -17.33 3.22
C GLY A 465 12.36 -18.16 4.47
N TYR A 466 13.07 -17.56 5.41
CA TYR A 466 13.50 -18.19 6.65
C TYR A 466 13.57 -17.16 7.79
N ASN A 467 13.36 -17.65 9.01
CA ASN A 467 13.48 -16.81 10.20
C ASN A 467 14.95 -16.50 10.50
N ILE A 468 15.21 -15.28 10.95
CA ILE A 468 16.51 -14.82 11.43
C ILE A 468 16.30 -13.99 12.70
N ASP A 469 17.26 -14.03 13.62
CA ASP A 469 17.24 -13.22 14.84
C ASP A 469 18.25 -12.09 14.70
N VAL A 470 17.74 -10.87 14.47
CA VAL A 470 18.55 -9.68 14.24
C VAL A 470 18.43 -8.80 15.47
N TYR A 471 19.55 -8.55 16.14
CA TYR A 471 19.62 -7.78 17.39
C TYR A 471 18.70 -8.27 18.52
N GLY A 472 18.38 -9.57 18.59
CA GLY A 472 17.47 -10.13 19.59
C GLY A 472 15.99 -10.01 19.21
N THR A 473 15.70 -9.55 17.99
CA THR A 473 14.35 -9.48 17.43
C THR A 473 14.22 -10.45 16.27
N SER A 474 13.23 -11.34 16.35
CA SER A 474 12.89 -12.24 15.23
C SER A 474 12.35 -11.45 14.04
N ALA A 475 12.98 -11.63 12.89
CA ALA A 475 12.57 -11.11 11.59
C ALA A 475 12.55 -12.25 10.56
N GLU A 476 12.01 -11.96 9.38
CA GLU A 476 11.97 -12.92 8.27
C GLU A 476 12.89 -12.43 7.13
N MET A 477 13.76 -13.31 6.64
CA MET A 477 14.56 -13.11 5.43
C MET A 477 13.99 -13.93 4.28
N TYR A 478 14.41 -13.64 3.05
CA TYR A 478 13.96 -14.31 1.85
C TYR A 478 15.13 -14.86 1.02
N TYR A 479 14.85 -15.81 0.15
CA TYR A 479 15.81 -16.26 -0.87
C TYR A 479 15.73 -15.35 -2.10
N GLU A 480 16.87 -14.82 -2.55
CA GLU A 480 16.92 -13.90 -3.71
C GLU A 480 16.35 -14.52 -4.99
N ASP A 481 16.64 -15.79 -5.26
CA ASP A 481 16.09 -16.51 -6.42
C ASP A 481 14.56 -16.60 -6.39
N SER A 482 13.97 -16.68 -5.19
CA SER A 482 12.51 -16.63 -5.04
C SER A 482 11.98 -15.25 -5.38
N LEU A 483 12.60 -14.19 -4.87
CA LEU A 483 12.17 -12.82 -5.14
C LEU A 483 12.32 -12.48 -6.64
N ASN A 484 13.45 -12.85 -7.25
CA ASN A 484 13.74 -12.61 -8.66
C ASN A 484 12.73 -13.31 -9.58
N ALA A 485 12.33 -14.55 -9.25
CA ALA A 485 11.29 -15.27 -10.00
C ALA A 485 9.94 -14.54 -9.93
N ILE A 486 9.60 -13.99 -8.77
CA ILE A 486 8.37 -13.21 -8.55
C ILE A 486 8.41 -11.92 -9.36
N ILE A 487 9.49 -11.14 -9.24
CA ILE A 487 9.67 -9.87 -9.97
C ILE A 487 9.58 -10.12 -11.48
N LYS A 488 10.25 -11.16 -11.99
CA LYS A 488 10.19 -11.55 -13.40
C LYS A 488 8.74 -11.81 -13.85
N ALA A 489 7.97 -12.58 -13.10
CA ALA A 489 6.58 -12.87 -13.42
C ALA A 489 5.71 -11.60 -13.42
N MET A 490 5.92 -10.70 -12.47
CA MET A 490 5.24 -9.41 -12.43
C MET A 490 5.60 -8.55 -13.64
N LYS A 491 6.88 -8.46 -14.00
CA LYS A 491 7.37 -7.76 -15.21
C LYS A 491 6.79 -8.35 -16.50
N VAL A 492 6.62 -9.67 -16.57
CA VAL A 492 5.93 -10.34 -17.71
C VAL A 492 4.46 -9.91 -17.80
N THR A 493 3.73 -9.88 -16.68
CA THR A 493 2.35 -9.38 -16.64
C THR A 493 2.25 -7.92 -17.09
N LEU A 494 3.22 -7.10 -16.67
CA LEU A 494 3.35 -5.69 -17.07
C LEU A 494 3.82 -5.49 -18.52
N ARG A 495 4.22 -6.57 -19.22
CA ARG A 495 4.84 -6.54 -20.57
C ARG A 495 6.18 -5.80 -20.62
N LEU A 496 6.86 -5.69 -19.48
CA LEU A 496 8.23 -5.20 -19.39
C LEU A 496 9.23 -6.29 -19.79
N GLU A 497 8.86 -7.56 -19.60
CA GLU A 497 9.64 -8.72 -20.03
C GLU A 497 8.79 -9.67 -20.87
N LYS A 498 9.46 -10.46 -21.72
CA LYS A 498 8.78 -11.46 -22.57
C LYS A 498 8.55 -12.74 -21.75
N PRO A 499 7.37 -13.38 -21.86
CA PRO A 499 7.13 -14.67 -21.21
C PRO A 499 8.03 -15.75 -21.80
N GLU A 500 8.58 -16.60 -20.94
CA GLU A 500 9.21 -17.85 -21.37
C GLU A 500 8.12 -18.84 -21.78
N ILE A 501 8.15 -19.26 -23.05
CA ILE A 501 7.18 -20.21 -23.58
C ILE A 501 7.64 -21.61 -23.21
N ILE A 502 6.96 -22.22 -22.23
CA ILE A 502 7.11 -23.64 -21.94
C ILE A 502 6.44 -24.41 -23.09
N LYS A 503 7.24 -25.10 -23.90
CA LYS A 503 6.77 -25.87 -25.08
C LYS A 503 6.54 -27.35 -24.81
N THR A 504 6.83 -27.79 -23.58
CA THR A 504 6.80 -29.19 -23.17
C THR A 504 5.91 -29.33 -21.96
N PHE A 505 5.00 -30.30 -21.98
CA PHE A 505 4.12 -30.63 -20.86
C PHE A 505 4.32 -32.11 -20.54
N ASP A 506 4.54 -32.41 -19.27
CA ASP A 506 4.67 -33.77 -18.76
C ASP A 506 3.65 -33.96 -17.65
N PHE A 507 3.00 -35.12 -17.60
CA PHE A 507 2.02 -35.45 -16.59
C PHE A 507 2.03 -36.94 -16.26
N SER A 508 1.80 -37.25 -14.99
CA SER A 508 1.63 -38.61 -14.50
C SER A 508 0.18 -38.84 -14.11
N VAL A 509 -0.36 -40.01 -14.42
CA VAL A 509 -1.72 -40.41 -13.99
C VAL A 509 -1.75 -40.76 -12.50
N ASN A 510 -0.57 -41.05 -11.92
CA ASN A 510 -0.42 -41.47 -10.53
C ASN A 510 -0.06 -40.32 -9.59
N GLU A 511 0.29 -39.15 -10.14
CA GLU A 511 0.62 -37.97 -9.36
C GLU A 511 -0.42 -36.88 -9.64
N LEU A 512 -1.01 -36.33 -8.58
CA LEU A 512 -1.90 -35.19 -8.73
C LEU A 512 -1.10 -34.01 -9.26
N TYR A 513 -1.54 -33.42 -10.38
CA TYR A 513 -0.97 -32.18 -10.88
C TYR A 513 -1.21 -31.05 -9.87
N GLU A 514 -0.14 -30.53 -9.28
CA GLU A 514 -0.17 -29.29 -8.51
C GLU A 514 0.26 -28.14 -9.43
N ILE A 515 -0.55 -27.07 -9.46
CA ILE A 515 -0.18 -25.84 -10.15
C ILE A 515 1.12 -25.30 -9.52
N GLU A 516 2.15 -25.11 -10.34
CA GLU A 516 3.40 -24.51 -9.88
C GLU A 516 3.14 -23.10 -9.35
N ILE A 517 3.55 -22.86 -8.09
CA ILE A 517 3.47 -21.55 -7.46
C ILE A 517 4.83 -20.88 -7.60
N ILE A 518 4.88 -19.78 -8.34
CA ILE A 518 6.13 -19.05 -8.59
C ILE A 518 6.79 -18.65 -7.26
N GLY A 519 8.08 -18.95 -7.15
CA GLY A 519 8.93 -18.65 -5.99
C GLY A 519 8.95 -19.73 -4.91
N LYS A 520 7.92 -20.59 -4.81
CA LYS A 520 7.77 -21.57 -3.72
C LYS A 520 8.94 -22.52 -3.54
N ASN A 521 9.51 -23.02 -4.63
CA ASN A 521 10.61 -23.99 -4.64
C ASN A 521 11.93 -23.37 -5.13
N LYS A 522 12.12 -22.06 -4.93
CA LYS A 522 13.36 -21.36 -5.23
C LYS A 522 14.12 -21.09 -3.94
N TYR A 523 15.37 -21.52 -3.90
CA TYR A 523 16.26 -21.41 -2.76
C TYR A 523 17.55 -20.75 -3.23
N GLY A 524 18.20 -20.03 -2.33
CA GLY A 524 19.49 -19.40 -2.58
C GLY A 524 20.35 -19.47 -1.32
N GLN A 525 21.42 -18.67 -1.28
CA GLN A 525 22.25 -18.57 -0.10
C GLN A 525 21.47 -17.93 1.06
N ARG A 526 21.69 -18.44 2.27
CA ARG A 526 21.16 -17.84 3.50
C ARG A 526 22.14 -16.80 4.02
N GLU A 527 21.59 -15.74 4.56
CA GLU A 527 22.29 -14.73 5.33
C GLU A 527 22.44 -15.21 6.77
N ASP A 528 23.59 -14.88 7.35
CA ASP A 528 23.94 -15.20 8.73
C ASP A 528 24.02 -13.93 9.57
N VAL A 529 23.90 -14.09 10.89
CA VAL A 529 24.11 -13.02 11.86
C VAL A 529 25.38 -13.25 12.68
N LEU A 530 26.02 -12.16 13.10
CA LEU A 530 27.20 -12.15 13.95
C LEU A 530 26.89 -12.79 15.31
N PRO A 531 27.59 -13.87 15.71
CA PRO A 531 27.45 -14.46 17.03
C PRO A 531 27.90 -13.53 18.17
N ASN A 532 27.63 -13.94 19.41
CA ASN A 532 28.31 -13.37 20.56
C ASN A 532 29.61 -14.12 20.81
N PHE A 533 30.74 -13.43 20.66
CA PHE A 533 32.07 -13.94 20.96
C PHE A 533 32.58 -13.51 22.33
N ILE A 534 31.85 -12.66 23.07
CA ILE A 534 32.22 -12.33 24.46
C ILE A 534 32.28 -13.64 25.27
N ASP A 535 33.34 -13.79 26.06
CA ASP A 535 33.70 -14.98 26.84
C ASP A 535 34.08 -16.22 26.01
N LYS A 536 34.28 -16.07 24.69
CA LYS A 536 34.78 -17.13 23.80
C LYS A 536 36.29 -17.05 23.60
N ASN A 537 36.88 -18.18 23.21
CA ASN A 537 38.28 -18.23 22.81
C ASN A 537 38.45 -17.63 21.40
N LEU A 538 39.56 -16.91 21.18
CA LEU A 538 39.92 -16.32 19.88
C LEU A 538 39.93 -17.34 18.72
N ASP A 539 40.27 -18.61 18.98
CA ASP A 539 40.23 -19.67 17.97
C ASP A 539 38.81 -19.97 17.47
N GLU A 540 37.78 -19.83 18.33
CA GLU A 540 36.38 -19.97 17.91
C GLU A 540 36.01 -18.88 16.89
N LEU A 541 36.52 -17.65 17.09
CA LEU A 541 36.31 -16.55 16.16
C LEU A 541 37.01 -16.79 14.82
N TYR A 542 38.27 -17.23 14.83
CA TYR A 542 38.99 -17.55 13.58
C TYR A 542 38.34 -18.69 12.82
N ASN A 543 37.91 -19.75 13.51
CA ASN A 543 37.19 -20.85 12.88
C ASN A 543 35.87 -20.40 12.26
N TRP A 544 35.10 -19.57 12.97
CA TRP A 544 33.87 -18.99 12.40
C TRP A 544 34.15 -18.07 11.20
N ASN A 545 35.25 -17.33 11.22
CA ASN A 545 35.65 -16.44 10.13
C ASN A 545 36.31 -17.17 8.95
N SER A 546 36.75 -18.43 9.09
CA SER A 546 37.42 -19.17 8.02
C SER A 546 36.61 -19.26 6.71
N THR A 547 35.29 -19.26 6.81
CA THR A 547 34.36 -19.30 5.68
C THR A 547 33.79 -17.92 5.32
N ARG A 548 34.27 -16.84 5.97
CA ARG A 548 33.71 -15.49 5.89
C ARG A 548 34.86 -14.49 5.68
N ASN A 549 34.82 -13.70 4.62
CA ASN A 549 35.94 -12.82 4.29
C ASN A 549 35.93 -11.50 5.11
N ILE A 550 35.83 -11.59 6.45
CA ILE A 550 35.76 -10.44 7.35
C ILE A 550 37.15 -10.15 7.93
N THR A 551 37.57 -8.89 7.95
CA THR A 551 38.85 -8.49 8.55
C THR A 551 38.74 -8.51 10.09
N ILE A 552 39.55 -9.29 10.81
CA ILE A 552 39.56 -9.29 12.27
C ILE A 552 40.63 -8.33 12.80
N ASN A 553 40.20 -7.31 13.55
CA ASN A 553 41.07 -6.36 14.25
C ASN A 553 41.14 -6.73 15.74
N ILE A 554 42.35 -6.95 16.27
CA ILE A 554 42.53 -7.39 17.65
C ILE A 554 43.21 -6.29 18.47
N ASN A 555 42.58 -5.92 19.59
CA ASN A 555 43.19 -5.12 20.63
C ASN A 555 43.49 -6.01 21.83
N TYR A 556 44.70 -5.93 22.39
CA TYR A 556 45.04 -6.71 23.58
C TYR A 556 44.84 -5.87 24.85
N LYS A 557 44.25 -6.49 25.88
CA LYS A 557 44.12 -5.93 27.22
C LYS A 557 44.80 -6.84 28.23
N GLU A 558 45.85 -6.33 28.86
CA GLU A 558 46.59 -7.07 29.88
C GLU A 558 45.77 -7.15 31.18
N SER A 559 45.74 -8.33 31.79
CA SER A 559 45.04 -8.56 33.06
C SER A 559 45.57 -9.81 33.76
N ASN A 560 45.44 -9.81 35.09
CA ASN A 560 45.99 -10.85 35.96
C ASN A 560 44.96 -11.95 36.29
N ILE A 561 43.72 -11.78 35.82
CA ILE A 561 42.52 -12.49 36.30
C ILE A 561 41.71 -13.13 35.16
N CYS A 562 42.06 -12.89 33.88
CA CYS A 562 41.37 -13.50 32.74
C CYS A 562 42.21 -14.58 32.05
N ILE A 563 41.55 -15.51 31.38
CA ILE A 563 42.20 -16.60 30.63
C ILE A 563 42.79 -16.01 29.33
N ASN A 564 44.03 -16.38 28.99
CA ASN A 564 44.67 -15.87 27.78
C ASN A 564 43.86 -16.24 26.52
N ASN A 565 43.83 -15.34 25.54
CA ASN A 565 43.05 -15.47 24.30
C ASN A 565 41.52 -15.49 24.47
N THR A 566 40.97 -15.17 25.65
CA THR A 566 39.53 -14.94 25.81
C THR A 566 39.14 -13.55 25.31
N ILE A 567 38.07 -13.49 24.52
CA ILE A 567 37.49 -12.23 24.03
C ILE A 567 36.68 -11.59 25.16
N LEU A 568 37.08 -10.39 25.57
CA LEU A 568 36.45 -9.63 26.65
C LEU A 568 35.37 -8.69 26.13
N GLU A 569 35.62 -8.09 24.97
CA GLU A 569 34.73 -7.11 24.36
C GLU A 569 34.71 -7.34 22.85
N GLN A 570 33.55 -7.17 22.23
CA GLN A 570 33.40 -7.07 20.79
C GLN A 570 32.73 -5.73 20.48
N ARG A 571 33.25 -5.00 19.49
CA ARG A 571 32.73 -3.68 19.15
C ARG A 571 31.43 -3.78 18.36
N GLU A 572 31.41 -4.69 17.40
CA GLU A 572 30.29 -4.94 16.52
C GLU A 572 29.23 -5.75 17.27
N ARG A 573 27.97 -5.36 17.10
CA ARG A 573 26.87 -5.87 17.90
C ARG A 573 26.50 -7.29 17.47
N LYS A 574 26.36 -8.20 18.43
CA LYS A 574 25.79 -9.54 18.16
C LYS A 574 24.43 -9.40 17.47
N GLY A 575 24.14 -10.27 16.51
CA GLY A 575 22.91 -10.20 15.72
C GLY A 575 22.99 -9.26 14.50
N SER A 576 24.10 -8.54 14.28
CA SER A 576 24.34 -7.81 13.00
C SER A 576 24.40 -8.78 11.83
N LEU A 577 23.90 -8.40 10.66
CA LEU A 577 24.03 -9.22 9.46
C LEU A 577 25.51 -9.32 9.05
N VAL A 578 25.96 -10.54 8.78
CA VAL A 578 27.35 -10.80 8.38
C VAL A 578 27.70 -10.07 7.08
N SER A 579 26.75 -9.96 6.14
CA SER A 579 26.93 -9.24 4.87
C SER A 579 27.13 -7.73 5.03
N GLU A 580 26.80 -7.16 6.19
CA GLU A 580 26.97 -5.73 6.50
C GLU A 580 28.28 -5.43 7.25
N ILE A 581 29.07 -6.47 7.60
CA ILE A 581 30.30 -6.34 8.39
C ILE A 581 31.52 -6.59 7.50
N SER A 582 32.33 -5.55 7.28
CA SER A 582 33.61 -5.67 6.57
C SER A 582 34.79 -5.97 7.51
N SER A 583 34.68 -5.56 8.78
CA SER A 583 35.67 -5.83 9.81
C SER A 583 35.03 -6.06 11.18
N LEU A 584 35.62 -6.92 12.00
CA LEU A 584 35.24 -7.20 13.37
C LEU A 584 36.38 -6.82 14.32
N THR A 585 36.11 -5.94 15.29
CA THR A 585 37.08 -5.50 16.29
C THR A 585 36.80 -6.16 17.63
N VAL A 586 37.76 -6.92 18.16
CA VAL A 586 37.66 -7.59 19.46
C VAL A 586 38.78 -7.16 20.39
N THR A 587 38.45 -7.03 21.68
CA THR A 587 39.43 -6.87 22.76
C THR A 587 39.68 -8.22 23.39
N VAL A 588 40.92 -8.69 23.33
CA VAL A 588 41.34 -10.02 23.79
C VAL A 588 42.18 -9.90 25.06
N CYS A 589 41.91 -10.77 26.01
CA CYS A 589 42.71 -10.90 27.23
C CYS A 589 44.13 -11.39 26.90
N LYS A 590 45.13 -10.67 27.41
CA LYS A 590 46.51 -11.14 27.50
C LYS A 590 46.86 -11.37 28.97
N ASN A 591 46.86 -12.62 29.41
CA ASN A 591 47.14 -12.93 30.81
C ASN A 591 48.64 -12.81 31.10
N ILE A 592 49.01 -11.94 32.03
CA ILE A 592 50.42 -11.74 32.40
C ILE A 592 50.95 -12.75 33.43
N ASN A 593 50.08 -13.59 34.01
CA ASN A 593 50.42 -14.63 34.98
C ASN A 593 50.46 -16.05 34.40
N GLU A 594 49.95 -16.26 33.18
CA GLU A 594 50.08 -17.55 32.48
C GLU A 594 51.47 -17.67 31.84
N PRO A 595 52.19 -18.80 32.01
CA PRO A 595 53.52 -18.96 31.45
C PRO A 595 53.45 -18.92 29.92
N ILE A 596 54.29 -18.08 29.32
CA ILE A 596 54.53 -18.05 27.87
C ILE A 596 54.98 -19.46 27.45
N ASN A 597 54.12 -20.19 26.74
CA ASN A 597 54.56 -21.39 26.03
C ASN A 597 55.39 -20.92 24.84
N LYS A 598 56.71 -20.85 25.00
CA LYS A 598 57.66 -20.64 23.91
C LYS A 598 57.53 -21.80 22.93
N ASN A 599 56.76 -21.65 21.86
CA ASN A 599 56.88 -22.46 20.64
C ASN A 599 56.21 -21.79 19.40
N GLU A 600 56.18 -20.46 19.34
CA GLU A 600 55.80 -19.72 18.12
C GLU A 600 56.76 -18.55 17.88
N GLU A 601 58.03 -18.86 17.68
CA GLU A 601 58.95 -18.02 16.92
C GLU A 601 59.54 -18.91 15.83
N ASN A 602 58.94 -18.87 14.64
CA ASN A 602 59.55 -19.04 13.31
C ASN A 602 58.52 -19.54 12.30
N ILE A 603 57.63 -18.65 11.84
CA ILE A 603 57.16 -18.69 10.44
C ILE A 603 57.05 -17.23 9.97
N GLU A 604 58.19 -16.62 9.69
CA GLU A 604 58.25 -15.48 8.77
C GLU A 604 58.69 -16.02 7.40
N ASN A 605 57.90 -15.66 6.38
CA ASN A 605 58.28 -15.45 4.99
C ASN A 605 58.97 -16.60 4.24
N ASN A 606 58.18 -17.30 3.43
CA ASN A 606 58.60 -17.56 2.05
C ASN A 606 57.39 -17.49 1.11
N ILE A 607 57.30 -16.34 0.44
CA ILE A 607 56.68 -16.23 -0.87
C ILE A 607 57.64 -16.94 -1.82
N ASP A 608 57.21 -18.04 -2.43
CA ASP A 608 57.59 -18.37 -3.80
C ASP A 608 56.61 -19.41 -4.36
N ASN A 609 55.97 -19.03 -5.47
CA ASN A 609 55.32 -19.93 -6.40
C ASN A 609 56.30 -20.05 -7.58
N PRO A 610 56.58 -21.27 -8.08
CA PRO A 610 55.99 -21.55 -9.38
C PRO A 610 55.50 -23.00 -9.56
N ILE A 611 54.36 -23.04 -10.23
CA ILE A 611 53.89 -24.02 -11.22
C ILE A 611 55.08 -24.71 -11.93
N GLU A 612 55.15 -26.05 -11.93
CA GLU A 612 55.12 -26.94 -13.11
C GLU A 612 55.35 -28.42 -12.75
N GLU A 613 54.74 -29.29 -13.58
CA GLU A 613 55.03 -30.73 -13.77
C GLU A 613 54.68 -31.74 -12.66
N MET A 614 53.68 -32.59 -12.93
CA MET A 614 53.94 -34.00 -13.24
C MET A 614 52.71 -34.65 -13.85
N VAL A 615 52.82 -34.86 -15.16
CA VAL A 615 52.23 -35.98 -15.89
C VAL A 615 52.98 -37.24 -15.44
N GLU A 616 52.28 -38.19 -14.83
CA GLU A 616 52.31 -39.64 -15.16
C GLU A 616 51.17 -40.36 -14.45
#